data_AF-A0A932ZLV6-F1
#
_entry.id   AF-A0A932ZLV6-F1
#
_cell.length_a   1.000
_cell.length_b   1.000
_cell.length_c   1.000
_cell.angle_alpha   90.00
_cell.angle_beta   90.00
_cell.angle_gamma   90.00
#
_symmetry.space_group_name_H-M   'P 1'
#
loop_
_entity.id
_entity.type
_entity.pdbx_description
1 polymer ?
#
loop_
_entity_poly.entity_id
_entity_poly.type
_entity_poly.pdbx_seq_one_letter_code
_entity_poly.pdbx_strand_id
1 'polypeptide(L)'
;MIILVDNYDSFTYNLYQALAVLNGEVEVVRNDQVTCEEILNRRPSHIVLSPGPKRPEDSGICVELIQKSAGTMPVLGVCLGHQAIAQAFGGKIVQAQKILHGKTSRISHNEKDLFAGLSNPFTATR
;
A
#
# COMPACT_ATOMS: atom_id res chain seq x y z
N MET A 1 -10.37 11.56 7.21
CA MET A 1 -10.53 10.43 6.27
C MET A 1 -9.21 9.88 5.72
N ILE A 2 -9.07 8.55 5.70
CA ILE A 2 -8.08 7.78 4.91
C ILE A 2 -8.80 7.19 3.70
N ILE A 3 -8.19 7.22 2.52
CA ILE A 3 -8.67 6.46 1.36
C ILE A 3 -7.86 5.17 1.24
N LEU A 4 -8.54 4.03 1.33
CA LEU A 4 -7.98 2.69 1.08
C LEU A 4 -8.37 2.26 -0.35
N VAL A 5 -7.39 2.18 -1.23
CA VAL A 5 -7.57 1.68 -2.59
C VAL A 5 -7.44 0.16 -2.58
N ASP A 6 -8.56 -0.52 -2.84
CA ASP A 6 -8.68 -1.97 -2.95
C ASP A 6 -8.26 -2.44 -4.34
N ASN A 7 -7.23 -3.26 -4.39
CA ASN A 7 -6.77 -3.99 -5.57
C ASN A 7 -7.39 -5.40 -5.64
N TYR A 8 -8.60 -5.58 -5.11
CA TYR A 8 -9.36 -6.84 -5.08
C TYR A 8 -8.66 -7.94 -4.30
N ASP A 9 -8.18 -7.61 -3.10
CA ASP A 9 -7.47 -8.55 -2.23
C ASP A 9 -8.31 -9.03 -1.05
N SER A 10 -8.08 -10.28 -0.63
CA SER A 10 -8.78 -10.89 0.50
C SER A 10 -8.41 -10.28 1.84
N PHE A 11 -7.28 -9.57 1.95
CA PHE A 11 -6.84 -8.90 3.18
C PHE A 11 -7.21 -7.41 3.26
N THR A 12 -7.86 -6.85 2.23
CA THR A 12 -8.30 -5.44 2.25
C THR A 12 -9.17 -5.14 3.47
N TYR A 13 -10.06 -6.06 3.86
CA TYR A 13 -10.91 -5.86 5.04
C TYR A 13 -10.12 -5.86 6.36
N ASN A 14 -9.05 -6.65 6.47
CA ASN A 14 -8.18 -6.63 7.66
C ASN A 14 -7.46 -5.28 7.78
N LEU A 15 -7.00 -4.72 6.65
CA LEU A 15 -6.42 -3.37 6.62
C LEU A 15 -7.45 -2.30 6.99
N TYR A 16 -8.66 -2.38 6.41
CA TYR A 16 -9.76 -1.47 6.74
C TYR A 16 -10.03 -1.46 8.25
N GLN A 17 -10.17 -2.63 8.87
CA GLN A 17 -10.43 -2.74 10.31
C GLN A 17 -9.31 -2.12 11.14
N ALA A 18 -8.04 -2.42 10.83
CA ALA A 18 -6.89 -1.85 11.54
C ALA A 18 -6.84 -0.31 11.42
N LEU A 19 -7.08 0.22 10.22
CA LEU A 19 -7.11 1.67 9.96
C LEU A 19 -8.30 2.35 10.63
N ALA A 20 -9.48 1.72 10.61
CA ALA A 20 -10.69 2.26 11.22
C ALA A 20 -10.56 2.36 12.75
N VAL A 21 -9.90 1.39 13.39
CA VAL A 21 -9.59 1.45 14.83
C VAL A 21 -8.67 2.64 15.16
N LEU A 22 -7.73 2.97 14.27
CA LEU A 22 -6.74 4.03 14.50
C LEU A 22 -7.27 5.43 14.17
N ASN A 23 -8.01 5.59 13.08
CA ASN A 23 -8.34 6.91 12.50
C ASN A 23 -9.85 7.18 12.39
N GLY A 24 -10.72 6.21 12.72
CA GLY A 24 -12.17 6.35 12.78
C GLY A 24 -12.89 6.46 11.42
N GLU A 25 -12.26 7.06 10.41
CA GLU A 25 -12.87 7.36 9.11
C GLU A 25 -11.98 6.86 7.96
N VAL A 26 -12.40 5.74 7.34
CA VAL A 26 -11.74 5.09 6.21
C VAL A 26 -12.76 4.90 5.10
N GLU A 27 -12.46 5.40 3.91
CA GLU A 27 -13.24 5.15 2.70
C GLU A 27 -12.51 4.11 1.85
N VAL A 28 -13.22 3.06 1.43
CA VAL A 28 -12.68 2.02 0.54
C VAL A 28 -13.18 2.26 -0.88
N VAL A 29 -12.24 2.34 -1.82
CA VAL A 29 -12.53 2.49 -3.26
C VAL A 29 -11.79 1.41 -4.03
N ARG A 30 -12.35 0.95 -5.15
CA ARG A 30 -11.67 -0.01 -6.02
C ARG A 30 -10.79 0.71 -7.03
N ASN A 31 -9.64 0.12 -7.35
CA ASN A 31 -8.62 0.71 -8.22
C ASN A 31 -9.07 1.04 -9.66
N ASP A 32 -10.25 0.57 -10.08
CA ASP A 32 -10.82 0.74 -11.41
C ASP A 32 -12.20 1.43 -11.40
N GLN A 33 -12.72 1.81 -10.23
CA GLN A 33 -14.04 2.44 -10.08
C GLN A 33 -13.99 3.95 -9.80
N VAL A 34 -12.79 4.51 -9.67
CA VAL A 34 -12.58 5.94 -9.39
C VAL A 34 -11.36 6.44 -10.16
N THR A 35 -11.34 7.74 -10.42
CA THR A 35 -10.21 8.46 -11.02
C THR A 35 -9.29 9.06 -9.95
N CYS A 36 -8.06 9.40 -10.34
CA CYS A 36 -7.13 10.09 -9.45
C CYS A 36 -7.70 11.46 -9.02
N GLU A 37 -8.32 12.20 -9.94
CA GLU A 37 -8.94 13.50 -9.65
C GLU A 37 -10.04 13.38 -8.60
N GLU A 38 -10.91 12.37 -8.71
CA GLU A 38 -11.96 12.12 -7.72
C GLU A 38 -11.39 11.85 -6.34
N ILE A 39 -10.33 11.04 -6.23
CA ILE A 39 -9.66 10.78 -4.95
C ILE A 39 -9.06 12.06 -4.38
N LEU A 40 -8.30 12.82 -5.17
CA LEU A 40 -7.63 14.03 -4.71
C LEU A 40 -8.62 15.14 -4.33
N ASN A 41 -9.74 15.25 -5.03
CA ASN A 41 -10.80 16.22 -4.72
C ASN A 41 -11.52 15.94 -3.39
N ARG A 42 -11.49 14.69 -2.90
CA ARG A 42 -12.00 14.33 -1.57
C ARG A 42 -11.09 14.78 -0.43
N ARG A 43 -9.89 15.29 -0.75
CA ARG A 43 -8.89 15.79 0.21
C ARG A 43 -8.62 14.77 1.35
N PRO A 44 -8.25 13.52 1.02
CA PRO A 44 -7.87 12.55 2.05
C PRO A 44 -6.69 13.07 2.86
N SER A 45 -6.55 12.57 4.08
CA SER A 45 -5.35 12.83 4.90
C SER A 45 -4.19 11.90 4.53
N HIS A 46 -4.52 10.69 4.07
CA HIS A 46 -3.58 9.63 3.73
C HIS A 46 -4.20 8.74 2.67
N ILE A 47 -3.36 8.13 1.84
CA ILE A 47 -3.75 7.09 0.88
C ILE A 47 -3.08 5.78 1.29
N VAL A 48 -3.85 4.71 1.35
CA VAL A 48 -3.35 3.35 1.56
C VAL A 48 -3.68 2.50 0.34
N LEU A 49 -2.69 1.82 -0.21
CA LEU A 49 -2.86 0.91 -1.35
C LEU A 49 -2.79 -0.53 -0.86
N SER A 50 -3.87 -1.28 -1.02
CA SER A 50 -3.98 -2.65 -0.53
C SER A 50 -3.03 -3.62 -1.29
N PRO A 51 -2.83 -4.84 -0.76
CA PRO A 51 -2.33 -5.95 -1.56
C PRO A 51 -3.28 -6.23 -2.73
N GLY A 52 -2.86 -7.10 -3.65
CA GLY A 52 -3.66 -7.52 -4.79
C GLY A 52 -2.94 -8.58 -5.61
N PRO A 53 -3.65 -9.27 -6.51
CA PRO A 53 -3.04 -10.20 -7.46
C PRO A 53 -2.29 -9.44 -8.57
N LYS A 54 -1.61 -10.19 -9.44
CA LYS A 54 -0.93 -9.68 -10.65
C LYS A 54 0.25 -8.74 -10.38
N ARG A 55 0.58 -7.89 -11.35
CA ARG A 55 1.73 -6.97 -11.37
C ARG A 55 1.22 -5.53 -11.19
N PRO A 56 2.08 -4.58 -10.79
CA PRO A 56 1.63 -3.20 -10.58
C PRO A 56 1.15 -2.49 -11.84
N GLU A 57 1.59 -2.93 -13.02
CA GLU A 57 1.03 -2.51 -14.32
C GLU A 57 -0.48 -2.80 -14.46
N ASP A 58 -1.02 -3.75 -13.69
CA ASP A 58 -2.44 -4.10 -13.66
C ASP A 58 -3.21 -3.44 -12.50
N SER A 59 -2.57 -2.58 -11.69
CA SER A 59 -3.15 -2.02 -10.45
C SER A 59 -4.06 -0.81 -10.65
N GLY A 60 -4.72 -0.71 -11.81
CA GLY A 60 -5.63 0.38 -12.14
C GLY A 60 -4.96 1.75 -11.97
N ILE A 61 -5.61 2.65 -11.23
CA ILE A 61 -5.11 4.02 -11.01
C ILE A 61 -3.88 4.10 -10.07
N CYS A 62 -3.46 3.02 -9.41
CA CYS A 62 -2.53 3.13 -8.28
C CYS A 62 -1.21 3.83 -8.64
N VAL A 63 -0.57 3.44 -9.76
CA VAL A 63 0.72 4.01 -10.19
C VAL A 63 0.59 5.51 -10.47
N GLU A 64 -0.46 5.90 -11.21
CA GLU A 64 -0.73 7.31 -11.52
C GLU A 64 -1.07 8.11 -10.25
N LEU A 65 -1.87 7.54 -9.35
CA LEU A 65 -2.25 8.16 -8.09
C LEU A 65 -1.02 8.44 -7.22
N ILE A 66 -0.07 7.50 -7.13
CA ILE A 66 1.21 7.69 -6.43
C ILE A 66 1.98 8.87 -7.03
N GLN A 67 2.08 8.93 -8.35
CA GLN A 67 2.80 10.01 -9.03
C GLN A 67 2.16 11.38 -8.78
N LYS A 68 0.83 11.48 -8.85
CA LYS A 68 0.08 12.71 -8.58
C LYS A 68 0.11 13.13 -7.09
N SER A 69 0.25 12.15 -6.19
CA SER A 69 0.29 12.37 -4.74
C SER A 69 1.69 12.65 -4.19
N ALA A 70 2.73 12.44 -5.00
CA ALA A 70 4.12 12.54 -4.57
C ALA A 70 4.44 13.94 -4.04
N GLY A 71 5.00 14.00 -2.82
CA GLY A 71 5.40 15.25 -2.16
C GLY A 71 4.25 16.08 -1.58
N THR A 72 2.98 15.68 -1.79
CA THR A 72 1.81 16.42 -1.29
C THR A 72 0.97 15.61 -0.32
N MET A 73 0.94 14.29 -0.47
CA MET A 73 0.10 13.39 0.34
C MET A 73 0.91 12.16 0.80
N PRO A 74 0.81 11.75 2.08
CA PRO A 74 1.38 10.49 2.53
C PRO A 74 0.70 9.29 1.84
N VAL A 75 1.51 8.38 1.28
CA VAL A 75 1.04 7.14 0.66
C VAL A 75 1.72 5.93 1.32
N LEU A 76 0.93 4.97 1.77
CA LEU A 76 1.40 3.68 2.26
C LEU A 76 0.96 2.57 1.31
N GLY A 77 1.90 1.75 0.83
CA GLY A 77 1.60 0.61 -0.04
C GLY A 77 1.91 -0.71 0.65
N VAL A 78 0.99 -1.68 0.56
CA VAL A 78 1.17 -3.03 1.09
C VAL A 78 1.22 -4.05 -0.05
N CYS A 79 2.25 -4.91 -0.07
CA CYS A 79 2.45 -5.92 -1.12
C CYS A 79 2.40 -5.34 -2.55
N LEU A 80 1.32 -5.57 -3.32
CA LEU A 80 1.13 -4.96 -4.64
C LEU A 80 1.21 -3.43 -4.59
N GLY A 81 0.61 -2.81 -3.57
CA GLY A 81 0.73 -1.37 -3.35
C GLY A 81 2.18 -0.91 -3.14
N HIS A 82 3.01 -1.71 -2.45
CA HIS A 82 4.44 -1.41 -2.28
C HIS A 82 5.20 -1.52 -3.61
N GLN A 83 4.88 -2.54 -4.42
CA GLN A 83 5.45 -2.70 -5.74
C GLN A 83 5.03 -1.57 -6.70
N ALA A 84 3.79 -1.08 -6.60
CA ALA A 84 3.30 0.07 -7.35
C ALA A 84 4.07 1.35 -7.01
N ILE A 85 4.43 1.57 -5.73
CA ILE A 85 5.30 2.69 -5.33
C ILE A 85 6.66 2.58 -6.01
N ALA A 86 7.30 1.41 -5.96
CA ALA A 86 8.59 1.23 -6.63
C ALA A 86 8.49 1.51 -8.14
N GLN A 87 7.45 0.99 -8.81
CA GLN A 87 7.24 1.21 -10.24
C GLN A 87 6.95 2.68 -10.59
N ALA A 88 6.14 3.38 -9.80
CA ALA A 88 5.81 4.79 -10.00
C ALA A 88 7.06 5.69 -10.07
N PHE A 89 8.13 5.30 -9.37
CA PHE A 89 9.42 5.99 -9.34
C PHE A 89 10.52 5.29 -10.16
N GLY A 90 10.15 4.44 -11.12
CA GLY A 90 11.08 3.82 -12.08
C GLY A 90 11.82 2.58 -11.57
N GLY A 91 11.46 2.05 -10.41
CA GLY A 91 11.95 0.79 -9.88
C GLY A 91 11.48 -0.41 -10.72
N LYS A 92 12.31 -1.46 -10.77
CA LYS A 92 12.01 -2.69 -11.50
C LYS A 92 11.49 -3.77 -10.56
N ILE A 93 10.30 -4.30 -10.86
CA ILE A 93 9.75 -5.47 -10.16
C ILE A 93 10.19 -6.75 -10.88
N VAL A 94 11.09 -7.48 -10.22
CA VAL A 94 11.69 -8.71 -10.73
C VAL A 94 11.26 -9.91 -9.90
N GLN A 95 11.36 -11.10 -10.50
CA GLN A 95 11.01 -12.34 -9.82
C GLN A 95 11.99 -12.62 -8.67
N ALA A 96 11.46 -12.97 -7.50
CA ALA A 96 12.26 -13.39 -6.37
C ALA A 96 12.88 -14.78 -6.62
N GLN A 97 14.09 -15.01 -6.10
CA GLN A 97 14.76 -16.31 -6.20
C GLN A 97 14.01 -17.44 -5.47
N LYS A 98 13.25 -17.09 -4.43
CA LYS A 98 12.45 -18.01 -3.62
C LYS A 98 11.07 -17.41 -3.38
N ILE A 99 10.03 -18.21 -3.58
CA ILE A 99 8.65 -17.85 -3.24
C ILE A 99 8.44 -18.21 -1.76
N LEU A 100 8.12 -17.22 -0.93
CA LEU A 100 8.00 -17.38 0.53
C LEU A 100 6.56 -17.23 1.05
N HIS A 101 5.56 -17.27 0.16
CA HIS A 101 4.17 -17.00 0.49
C HIS A 101 3.66 -17.79 1.71
N GLY A 102 3.16 -17.08 2.71
CA GLY A 102 2.59 -17.62 3.93
C GLY A 102 3.64 -18.03 4.98
N LYS A 103 4.92 -17.69 4.79
CA LYS A 103 6.01 -18.02 5.72
C LYS A 103 6.48 -16.78 6.48
N THR A 104 6.76 -16.97 7.77
CA THR A 104 7.36 -15.93 8.60
C THR A 104 8.82 -15.71 8.23
N SER A 105 9.25 -14.46 8.31
CA SER A 105 10.61 -14.00 8.05
C SER A 105 11.00 -12.97 9.10
N ARG A 106 12.29 -12.92 9.46
CA ARG A 106 12.87 -11.84 10.26
C ARG A 106 13.28 -10.71 9.32
N ILE A 107 12.70 -9.53 9.49
CA ILE A 107 12.95 -8.35 8.66
C ILE A 107 13.85 -7.39 9.46
N SER A 108 15.04 -7.12 8.94
CA SER A 108 15.93 -6.09 9.48
C SER A 108 15.53 -4.73 8.91
N HIS A 109 15.60 -3.69 9.73
CA HIS A 109 15.26 -2.32 9.34
C HIS A 109 16.24 -1.32 9.93
N ASN A 110 16.08 -0.05 9.56
CA ASN A 110 16.98 1.05 9.93
C ASN A 110 16.54 1.80 11.21
N GLU A 111 15.53 1.29 11.93
CA GLU A 111 14.96 1.87 13.16
C GLU A 111 14.46 3.33 13.05
N LYS A 112 14.15 3.78 11.83
CA LYS A 112 13.70 5.16 11.56
C LYS A 112 12.29 5.18 10.98
N ASP A 113 11.68 6.37 10.99
CA ASP A 113 10.40 6.68 10.37
C ASP A 113 9.30 5.67 10.78
N LEU A 114 8.74 4.93 9.83
CA LEU A 114 7.72 3.91 10.07
C LEU A 114 8.19 2.78 10.99
N PHE A 115 9.50 2.53 11.05
CA PHE A 115 10.07 1.44 11.84
C PHE A 115 10.66 1.88 13.18
N ALA A 116 10.50 3.15 13.57
CA ALA A 116 10.96 3.62 14.87
C ALA A 116 10.24 2.91 16.02
N GLY A 117 11.01 2.39 16.99
CA GLY A 117 10.46 1.69 18.17
C GLY A 117 10.02 0.24 17.93
N LEU A 118 10.14 -0.29 16.70
CA LEU A 118 9.92 -1.71 16.43
C LEU A 118 11.17 -2.55 16.75
N SER A 119 10.97 -3.83 17.08
CA SER A 119 12.07 -4.76 17.34
C SER A 119 12.91 -5.00 16.09
N ASN A 120 14.23 -5.03 16.23
CA ASN A 120 15.14 -5.26 15.11
C ASN A 120 15.95 -6.57 15.29
N PRO A 121 15.70 -7.62 14.48
CA PRO A 121 14.70 -7.69 13.42
C PRO A 121 13.28 -7.99 13.94
N PHE A 122 12.24 -7.53 13.23
CA PHE A 122 10.85 -7.86 13.53
C PHE A 122 10.36 -9.06 12.70
N THR A 123 9.37 -9.78 13.21
CA THR A 123 8.78 -10.95 12.53
C THR A 123 7.58 -10.51 11.69
N ALA A 124 7.61 -10.81 10.39
CA ALA A 124 6.50 -10.58 9.46
C ALA A 124 6.30 -11.76 8.50
N THR A 125 5.10 -11.90 7.95
CA THR A 125 4.79 -12.89 6.90
C THR A 125 5.16 -12.34 5.53
N ARG A 126 5.76 -13.17 4.69
CA ARG A 126 6.08 -12.89 3.27
C ARG A 126 5.33 -13.83 2.33
#